data_AF-A0A7S9R7N6-F1
#
_entry.id   AF-A0A7S9R7N6-F1
#
_cell.length_a   1.000
_cell.length_b   1.000
_cell.length_c   1.000
_cell.angle_alpha   90.00
_cell.angle_beta   90.00
_cell.angle_gamma   90.00
#
_symmetry.space_group_name_H-M   'P 1'
#
loop_
_entity.id
_entity.type
_entity.pdbx_description
1 polymer ?
#
loop_
_entity_poly.entity_id
_entity_poly.type
_entity_poly.pdbx_seq_one_letter_code
_entity_poly.pdbx_strand_id
1 'polypeptide(L)'
;MHLSHKSSNLIYKIIKKALKPLGEDSFIELMIDKHWIESEVRENKAGGAFFVSLPKFKQPRIFTTYMNTLSHLIQQAHELGHAWHYYLMRDLPVLSANFPMSLAESASTFNETLLRNELKKDDSLRVEILWQELKSAANFLLHINVRYEFETSFIKLRQKGQVSKKDANDLLKQAWDKFYKDSTSDVEEFLPYFKPHFYKTDNYIYNYPYSVGYLLSQFFLSEFKKDEAKFCKIYKQFLIECGTKSVEELMKKHFKKDTAKCEFWLIGIDEALKNLDEFKKVVTV
;
A
#
# COMPACT_ATOMS: atom_id res chain seq x y z
N MET A 1 -9.86 -30.49 11.05
CA MET A 1 -9.16 -30.01 9.83
C MET A 1 -10.10 -29.39 8.78
N HIS A 2 -11.28 -28.85 9.14
CA HIS A 2 -12.29 -28.38 8.15
C HIS A 2 -13.05 -27.10 8.52
N LEU A 3 -12.53 -26.28 9.44
CA LEU A 3 -13.15 -25.00 9.81
C LEU A 3 -12.60 -23.79 9.02
N SER A 4 -11.66 -23.97 8.08
CA SER A 4 -11.07 -22.87 7.29
C SER A 4 -11.76 -22.57 5.95
N HIS A 5 -12.50 -23.52 5.36
CA HIS A 5 -13.00 -23.34 3.98
C HIS A 5 -14.20 -22.39 3.86
N LYS A 6 -15.14 -22.40 4.81
CA LYS A 6 -16.37 -21.56 4.70
C LYS A 6 -16.09 -20.06 4.89
N SER A 7 -15.24 -19.68 5.85
CA SER A 7 -14.81 -18.29 6.05
C SER A 7 -13.92 -17.80 4.89
N SER A 8 -13.00 -18.65 4.41
CA SER A 8 -12.15 -18.32 3.25
C SER A 8 -12.97 -17.97 1.99
N ASN A 9 -14.06 -18.69 1.72
CA ASN A 9 -14.90 -18.46 0.56
C ASN A 9 -15.63 -17.10 0.59
N LEU A 10 -16.01 -16.61 1.78
CA LEU A 10 -16.69 -15.31 1.90
C LEU A 10 -15.71 -14.14 1.72
N ILE A 11 -14.52 -14.25 2.29
CA ILE A 11 -13.44 -13.25 2.18
C ILE A 11 -13.07 -13.03 0.72
N TYR A 12 -12.74 -14.11 0.01
CA TYR A 12 -12.35 -14.00 -1.40
C TYR A 12 -13.53 -13.63 -2.28
N LYS A 13 -14.78 -13.89 -1.89
CA LYS A 13 -15.95 -13.39 -2.62
C LYS A 13 -16.00 -11.86 -2.60
N ILE A 14 -15.77 -11.23 -1.44
CA ILE A 14 -15.76 -9.76 -1.32
C ILE A 14 -14.58 -9.17 -2.10
N ILE A 15 -13.37 -9.72 -1.92
CA ILE A 15 -12.17 -9.25 -2.64
C ILE A 15 -12.36 -9.40 -4.16
N LYS A 16 -12.81 -10.56 -4.65
CA LYS A 16 -13.08 -10.76 -6.07
C LYS A 16 -14.12 -9.78 -6.60
N LYS A 17 -15.18 -9.49 -5.83
CA LYS A 17 -16.19 -8.50 -6.23
C LYS A 17 -15.56 -7.11 -6.42
N ALA A 18 -14.74 -6.67 -5.46
CA ALA A 18 -14.08 -5.37 -5.50
C ALA A 18 -13.05 -5.25 -6.64
N LEU A 19 -12.33 -6.33 -6.95
CA LEU A 19 -11.23 -6.34 -7.92
C LEU A 19 -11.61 -6.86 -9.31
N LYS A 20 -12.86 -7.30 -9.50
CA LYS A 20 -13.40 -7.74 -10.79
C LYS A 20 -13.19 -6.73 -11.93
N PRO A 21 -13.35 -5.40 -11.74
CA PRO A 21 -13.05 -4.42 -12.78
C PRO A 21 -11.63 -4.51 -13.36
N LEU A 22 -10.65 -4.90 -12.53
CA LEU A 22 -9.26 -5.08 -12.96
C LEU A 22 -9.04 -6.43 -13.67
N GLY A 23 -10.03 -7.31 -13.68
CA GLY A 23 -9.94 -8.68 -14.19
C GLY A 23 -9.08 -9.59 -13.32
N GLU A 24 -8.98 -9.29 -12.03
CA GLU A 24 -8.22 -10.08 -11.04
C GLU A 24 -9.03 -11.26 -10.49
N ASP A 25 -10.33 -11.32 -10.75
CA ASP A 25 -11.24 -12.35 -10.23
C ASP A 25 -10.78 -13.78 -10.60
N SER A 26 -10.49 -14.02 -11.87
CA SER A 26 -9.97 -15.31 -12.37
C SER A 26 -8.57 -15.64 -11.83
N PHE A 27 -7.75 -14.62 -11.57
CA PHE A 27 -6.44 -14.80 -10.97
C PHE A 27 -6.52 -15.18 -9.50
N ILE A 28 -7.43 -14.56 -8.75
CA ILE A 28 -7.66 -14.90 -7.34
C ILE A 28 -8.19 -16.34 -7.23
N GLU A 29 -9.07 -16.77 -8.16
CA GLU A 29 -9.50 -18.18 -8.23
C GLU A 29 -8.32 -19.12 -8.47
N LEU A 30 -7.44 -18.81 -9.44
CA LEU A 30 -6.22 -19.57 -9.66
C LEU A 30 -5.34 -19.67 -8.39
N MET A 31 -5.14 -18.56 -7.68
CA MET A 31 -4.34 -18.52 -6.45
C MET A 31 -4.90 -19.46 -5.38
N ILE A 32 -6.23 -19.52 -5.26
CA ILE A 32 -6.93 -20.39 -4.29
C ILE A 32 -6.83 -21.85 -4.74
N ASP A 33 -7.18 -22.15 -5.99
CA ASP A 33 -7.23 -23.50 -6.54
C ASP A 33 -5.86 -24.19 -6.54
N LYS A 34 -4.78 -23.40 -6.69
CA LYS A 34 -3.40 -23.90 -6.66
C LYS A 34 -2.77 -23.87 -5.27
N HIS A 35 -3.50 -23.46 -4.23
CA HIS A 35 -2.97 -23.28 -2.88
C HIS A 35 -1.73 -22.37 -2.84
N TRP A 36 -1.79 -21.24 -3.56
CA TRP A 36 -0.73 -20.23 -3.59
C TRP A 36 -0.88 -19.19 -2.47
N ILE A 37 -1.94 -19.29 -1.67
CA ILE A 37 -2.17 -18.49 -0.48
C ILE A 37 -2.16 -19.38 0.77
N GLU A 38 -1.25 -19.08 1.69
CA GLU A 38 -1.09 -19.77 2.97
C GLU A 38 -1.60 -18.84 4.10
N SER A 39 -2.86 -19.00 4.49
CA SER A 39 -3.55 -18.11 5.43
C SER A 39 -3.84 -18.69 6.82
N GLU A 40 -3.57 -19.98 7.04
CA GLU A 40 -3.96 -20.69 8.27
C GLU A 40 -3.20 -20.16 9.49
N VAL A 41 -3.91 -19.95 10.61
CA VAL A 41 -3.29 -19.61 11.89
C VAL A 41 -2.80 -20.90 12.54
N ARG A 42 -1.50 -20.97 12.84
CA ARG A 42 -0.86 -22.15 13.45
C ARG A 42 0.09 -21.71 14.57
N GLU A 43 0.23 -22.59 15.56
CA GLU A 43 1.25 -22.42 16.61
C GLU A 43 2.64 -22.27 15.97
N ASN A 44 3.43 -21.31 16.46
CA ASN A 44 4.78 -20.99 15.95
C ASN A 44 4.86 -20.47 14.49
N LYS A 45 3.74 -20.19 13.82
CA LYS A 45 3.75 -19.48 12.53
C LYS A 45 3.98 -17.98 12.78
N ALA A 46 4.86 -17.36 11.99
CA ALA A 46 5.11 -15.93 12.05
C ALA A 46 3.82 -15.12 11.80
N GLY A 47 3.67 -13.99 12.51
CA GLY A 47 2.60 -13.04 12.26
C GLY A 47 2.83 -12.21 10.98
N GLY A 48 1.79 -11.53 10.53
CA GLY A 48 1.83 -10.64 9.37
C GLY A 48 1.47 -11.31 8.05
N ALA A 49 1.73 -10.61 6.95
CA ALA A 49 1.53 -11.08 5.60
C ALA A 49 2.62 -10.54 4.69
N PHE A 50 2.93 -11.29 3.62
CA PHE A 50 3.82 -10.85 2.56
C PHE A 50 3.58 -11.65 1.28
N PHE A 51 3.94 -11.03 0.17
CA PHE A 51 4.07 -11.63 -1.13
C PHE A 51 5.52 -12.06 -1.41
N VAL A 52 5.70 -13.18 -2.13
CA VAL A 52 6.99 -13.56 -2.73
C VAL A 52 6.79 -14.07 -4.15
N SER A 53 7.69 -13.69 -5.04
CA SER A 53 7.76 -14.21 -6.40
C SER A 53 8.68 -15.43 -6.48
N LEU A 54 8.28 -16.44 -7.26
CA LEU A 54 9.10 -17.59 -7.60
C LEU A 54 9.36 -17.61 -9.12
N PRO A 55 10.37 -16.88 -9.63
CA PRO A 55 10.60 -16.69 -11.07
C PRO A 55 10.76 -17.98 -11.86
N LYS A 56 11.48 -18.97 -11.31
CA LYS A 56 11.66 -20.29 -11.94
C LYS A 56 10.33 -20.99 -12.25
N PHE A 57 9.33 -20.80 -11.40
CA PHE A 57 8.02 -21.43 -11.54
C PHE A 57 6.97 -20.48 -12.14
N LYS A 58 7.31 -19.19 -12.34
CA LYS A 58 6.38 -18.13 -12.72
C LYS A 58 5.19 -17.99 -11.76
N GLN A 59 5.43 -18.23 -10.47
CA GLN A 59 4.38 -18.30 -9.46
C GLN A 59 4.50 -17.16 -8.45
N PRO A 60 3.41 -16.41 -8.23
CA PRO A 60 3.25 -15.66 -7.00
C PRO A 60 2.90 -16.57 -5.81
N ARG A 61 3.38 -16.23 -4.61
CA ARG A 61 2.95 -16.86 -3.34
C ARG A 61 2.62 -15.79 -2.31
N ILE A 62 1.58 -16.03 -1.53
CA ILE A 62 1.19 -15.17 -0.42
C ILE A 62 1.25 -15.96 0.88
N PHE A 63 1.95 -15.39 1.85
CA PHE A 63 1.92 -15.81 3.24
C PHE A 63 1.06 -14.83 4.03
N THR A 64 0.18 -15.30 4.90
CA THR A 64 -0.58 -14.45 5.82
C THR A 64 -1.04 -15.22 7.05
N THR A 65 -1.19 -14.53 8.17
CA THR A 65 -1.81 -15.05 9.40
C THR A 65 -3.15 -14.36 9.58
N TYR A 66 -4.20 -14.95 9.00
CA TYR A 66 -5.49 -14.29 8.87
C TYR A 66 -6.38 -14.52 10.11
N MET A 67 -6.62 -13.47 10.89
CA MET A 67 -7.43 -13.55 12.13
C MET A 67 -8.87 -13.03 11.97
N ASN A 68 -9.43 -13.04 10.76
CA ASN A 68 -10.83 -12.67 10.51
C ASN A 68 -11.22 -11.27 10.97
N THR A 69 -10.32 -10.30 10.76
CA THR A 69 -10.56 -8.87 11.02
C THR A 69 -10.57 -8.08 9.72
N LEU A 70 -11.19 -6.90 9.73
CA LEU A 70 -11.19 -5.99 8.59
C LEU A 70 -9.75 -5.62 8.16
N SER A 71 -8.86 -5.39 9.11
CA SER A 71 -7.45 -5.10 8.82
C SER A 71 -6.77 -6.25 8.07
N HIS A 72 -7.02 -7.50 8.46
CA HIS A 72 -6.46 -8.66 7.73
C HIS A 72 -7.12 -8.86 6.36
N LEU A 73 -8.39 -8.48 6.19
CA LEU A 73 -9.07 -8.49 4.88
C LEU A 73 -8.41 -7.49 3.92
N ILE A 74 -8.14 -6.26 4.39
CA ILE A 74 -7.44 -5.22 3.64
C ILE A 74 -6.01 -5.69 3.31
N GLN A 75 -5.28 -6.23 4.30
CA GLN A 75 -3.94 -6.77 4.09
C GLN A 75 -3.93 -7.91 3.06
N GLN A 76 -4.94 -8.77 3.04
CA GLN A 76 -5.05 -9.82 2.03
C GLN A 76 -5.19 -9.25 0.62
N ALA A 77 -5.98 -8.18 0.45
CA ALA A 77 -6.11 -7.48 -0.83
C ALA A 77 -4.80 -6.78 -1.24
N HIS A 78 -4.05 -6.24 -0.27
CA HIS A 78 -2.72 -5.66 -0.47
C HIS A 78 -1.77 -6.70 -1.10
N GLU A 79 -1.62 -7.86 -0.46
CA GLU A 79 -0.72 -8.91 -0.97
C GLU A 79 -1.18 -9.48 -2.33
N LEU A 80 -2.49 -9.54 -2.56
CA LEU A 80 -3.04 -9.92 -3.86
C LEU A 80 -2.68 -8.91 -4.96
N GLY A 81 -2.58 -7.62 -4.64
CA GLY A 81 -2.12 -6.61 -5.59
C GLY A 81 -0.66 -6.82 -6.01
N HIS A 82 0.24 -7.12 -5.06
CA HIS A 82 1.61 -7.52 -5.38
C HIS A 82 1.67 -8.80 -6.22
N ALA A 83 0.90 -9.81 -5.82
CA ALA A 83 0.83 -11.08 -6.53
C ALA A 83 0.33 -10.92 -7.97
N TRP A 84 -0.70 -10.10 -8.18
CA TRP A 84 -1.23 -9.77 -9.50
C TRP A 84 -0.22 -9.00 -10.35
N HIS A 85 0.41 -7.99 -9.77
CA HIS A 85 1.44 -7.18 -10.46
C HIS A 85 2.57 -8.08 -10.98
N TYR A 86 3.12 -8.94 -10.12
CA TYR A 86 4.10 -9.93 -10.56
C TYR A 86 3.53 -10.91 -11.59
N TYR A 87 2.28 -11.39 -11.39
CA TYR A 87 1.67 -12.33 -12.32
C TYR A 87 1.58 -11.76 -13.74
N LEU A 88 1.26 -10.47 -13.91
CA LEU A 88 1.27 -9.80 -15.21
C LEU A 88 2.67 -9.76 -15.86
N MET A 89 3.72 -9.71 -15.03
CA MET A 89 5.11 -9.57 -15.45
C MET A 89 5.87 -10.90 -15.55
N ARG A 90 5.26 -12.03 -15.13
CA ARG A 90 5.92 -13.33 -14.92
C ARG A 90 6.63 -13.92 -16.15
N ASP A 91 6.25 -13.48 -17.35
CA ASP A 91 6.81 -13.95 -18.61
C ASP A 91 7.93 -13.04 -19.15
N LEU A 92 8.18 -11.90 -18.50
CA LEU A 92 9.31 -11.02 -18.79
C LEU A 92 10.63 -11.63 -18.29
N PRO A 93 11.79 -11.17 -18.81
CA PRO A 93 13.08 -11.47 -18.20
C PRO A 93 13.08 -11.15 -16.71
N VAL A 94 13.72 -11.98 -15.88
CA VAL A 94 13.65 -11.88 -14.41
C VAL A 94 13.97 -10.49 -13.88
N LEU A 95 14.97 -9.81 -14.45
CA LEU A 95 15.33 -8.45 -14.06
C LEU A 95 14.25 -7.42 -14.41
N SER A 96 13.53 -7.63 -15.52
CA SER A 96 12.40 -6.79 -15.93
C SER A 96 11.10 -7.14 -15.19
N ALA A 97 11.02 -8.31 -14.56
CA ALA A 97 9.91 -8.71 -13.69
C ALA A 97 10.11 -8.27 -12.23
N ASN A 98 11.24 -7.60 -11.93
CA ASN A 98 11.52 -6.99 -10.64
C ASN A 98 11.15 -5.50 -10.71
N PHE A 99 10.18 -5.06 -9.91
CA PHE A 99 9.68 -3.69 -9.90
C PHE A 99 10.08 -2.96 -8.61
N PRO A 100 10.43 -1.67 -8.68
CA PRO A 100 10.89 -0.91 -7.51
C PRO A 100 9.74 -0.72 -6.51
N MET A 101 10.06 -0.59 -5.23
CA MET A 101 9.07 -0.50 -4.14
C MET A 101 8.00 0.57 -4.39
N SER A 102 8.37 1.73 -4.94
CA SER A 102 7.40 2.82 -5.19
C SER A 102 6.30 2.43 -6.18
N LEU A 103 6.66 1.61 -7.19
CA LEU A 103 5.71 1.06 -8.16
C LEU A 103 5.05 -0.21 -7.63
N ALA A 104 5.73 -1.00 -6.80
CA ALA A 104 5.16 -2.17 -6.11
C ALA A 104 3.94 -1.78 -5.27
N GLU A 105 4.09 -0.73 -4.45
CA GLU A 105 3.06 -0.24 -3.55
C GLU A 105 1.86 0.34 -4.30
N SER A 106 2.04 0.82 -5.53
CA SER A 106 0.94 1.40 -6.31
C SER A 106 -0.15 0.37 -6.63
N ALA A 107 0.22 -0.90 -6.84
CA ALA A 107 -0.74 -1.97 -7.12
C ALA A 107 -1.44 -2.47 -5.86
N SER A 108 -0.68 -2.74 -4.80
CA SER A 108 -1.22 -3.24 -3.53
C SER A 108 -2.14 -2.24 -2.85
N THR A 109 -1.73 -0.97 -2.75
CA THR A 109 -2.56 0.10 -2.16
C THR A 109 -3.78 0.45 -3.01
N PHE A 110 -3.71 0.28 -4.34
CA PHE A 110 -4.89 0.46 -5.20
C PHE A 110 -5.93 -0.66 -5.01
N ASN A 111 -5.49 -1.91 -4.83
CA ASN A 111 -6.39 -3.01 -4.47
C ASN A 111 -7.07 -2.78 -3.12
N GLU A 112 -6.34 -2.30 -2.11
CA GLU A 112 -6.97 -1.89 -0.84
C GLU A 112 -8.01 -0.80 -1.04
N THR A 113 -7.71 0.19 -1.88
CA THR A 113 -8.58 1.33 -2.15
C THR A 113 -9.87 0.92 -2.85
N LEU A 114 -9.81 -0.01 -3.81
CA LEU A 114 -11.01 -0.58 -4.44
C LEU A 114 -11.82 -1.42 -3.43
N LEU A 115 -11.15 -2.23 -2.62
CA LEU A 115 -11.81 -3.01 -1.57
C LEU A 115 -12.53 -2.12 -0.55
N ARG A 116 -11.88 -1.07 -0.05
CA ARG A 116 -12.49 -0.11 0.88
C ARG A 116 -13.68 0.61 0.22
N ASN A 117 -13.58 1.04 -1.04
CA ASN A 117 -14.71 1.64 -1.75
C ASN A 117 -15.88 0.66 -1.93
N GLU A 118 -15.64 -0.64 -2.11
CA GLU A 118 -16.70 -1.65 -2.18
C GLU A 118 -17.34 -1.89 -0.81
N LEU A 119 -16.53 -2.04 0.25
CA LEU A 119 -17.00 -2.26 1.62
C LEU A 119 -17.78 -1.06 2.17
N LYS A 120 -17.39 0.17 1.79
CA LYS A 120 -18.06 1.41 2.20
C LYS A 120 -19.52 1.51 1.73
N LYS A 121 -19.93 0.72 0.73
CA LYS A 121 -21.32 0.67 0.25
C LYS A 121 -22.26 -0.02 1.24
N ASP A 122 -21.71 -0.79 2.19
CA ASP A 122 -22.46 -1.33 3.31
C ASP A 122 -22.52 -0.29 4.42
N ASP A 123 -23.72 0.24 4.69
CA ASP A 123 -23.92 1.27 5.71
C ASP A 123 -23.47 0.82 7.11
N SER A 124 -23.50 -0.47 7.41
CA SER A 124 -23.05 -1.02 8.70
C SER A 124 -21.52 -0.95 8.87
N LEU A 125 -20.76 -0.94 7.77
CA LEU A 125 -19.30 -0.85 7.75
C LEU A 125 -18.79 0.55 7.43
N ARG A 126 -19.66 1.44 6.93
CA ARG A 126 -19.28 2.73 6.34
C ARG A 126 -18.42 3.59 7.24
N VAL A 127 -18.81 3.77 8.50
CA VAL A 127 -18.06 4.59 9.48
C VAL A 127 -16.69 3.98 9.77
N GLU A 128 -16.62 2.66 9.97
CA GLU A 128 -15.36 1.95 10.23
C GLU A 128 -14.40 2.05 9.03
N ILE A 129 -14.92 1.88 7.82
CA ILE A 129 -14.12 1.99 6.59
C ILE A 129 -13.61 3.41 6.38
N LEU A 130 -14.46 4.42 6.56
CA LEU A 130 -14.04 5.82 6.48
C LEU A 130 -12.97 6.15 7.52
N TRP A 131 -13.09 5.62 8.75
CA TRP A 131 -12.05 5.75 9.76
C TRP A 131 -10.73 5.11 9.33
N GLN A 132 -10.76 3.92 8.70
CA GLN A 132 -9.55 3.29 8.16
C GLN A 132 -8.92 4.08 7.01
N GLU A 133 -9.73 4.71 6.14
CA GLU A 133 -9.24 5.63 5.10
C GLU A 133 -8.50 6.82 5.71
N LEU A 134 -9.05 7.44 6.77
CA LEU A 134 -8.40 8.56 7.47
C LEU A 134 -7.10 8.14 8.15
N LYS A 135 -7.09 6.96 8.80
CA LYS A 135 -5.86 6.40 9.38
C LYS A 135 -4.81 6.13 8.30
N SER A 136 -5.21 5.63 7.14
CA SER A 136 -4.30 5.38 6.01
C SER A 136 -3.73 6.69 5.47
N ALA A 137 -4.57 7.70 5.25
CA ALA A 137 -4.14 9.03 4.84
C ALA A 137 -3.15 9.64 5.84
N ALA A 138 -3.46 9.61 7.15
CA ALA A 138 -2.55 10.11 8.18
C ALA A 138 -1.23 9.33 8.20
N ASN A 139 -1.26 8.01 8.07
CA ASN A 139 -0.05 7.20 8.03
C ASN A 139 0.83 7.54 6.81
N PHE A 140 0.26 7.54 5.60
CA PHE A 140 1.02 7.73 4.38
C PHE A 140 1.39 9.19 4.07
N LEU A 141 0.60 10.16 4.54
CA LEU A 141 0.83 11.59 4.26
C LEU A 141 1.46 12.34 5.43
N LEU A 142 1.40 11.85 6.66
CA LEU A 142 2.04 12.48 7.83
C LEU A 142 3.13 11.57 8.41
N HIS A 143 2.78 10.37 8.87
CA HIS A 143 3.72 9.52 9.61
C HIS A 143 4.91 9.06 8.75
N ILE A 144 4.71 8.66 7.49
CA ILE A 144 5.84 8.32 6.61
C ILE A 144 6.76 9.52 6.39
N ASN A 145 6.23 10.73 6.32
CA ASN A 145 7.03 11.95 6.18
C ASN A 145 7.85 12.26 7.44
N VAL A 146 7.30 11.99 8.64
CA VAL A 146 8.08 12.05 9.90
C VAL A 146 9.28 11.09 9.82
N ARG A 147 9.07 9.84 9.37
CA ARG A 147 10.15 8.85 9.26
C ARG A 147 11.19 9.27 8.23
N TYR A 148 10.75 9.79 7.08
CA TYR A 148 11.62 10.29 6.03
C TYR A 148 12.50 11.45 6.52
N GLU A 149 11.91 12.45 7.18
CA GLU A 149 12.62 13.61 7.71
C GLU A 149 13.63 13.21 8.80
N PHE A 150 13.22 12.31 9.71
CA PHE A 150 14.12 11.76 10.71
C PHE A 150 15.30 11.01 10.09
N GLU A 151 15.04 10.05 9.20
CA GLU A 151 16.05 9.18 8.60
C GLU A 151 17.05 9.98 7.75
N THR A 152 16.56 10.91 6.92
CA THR A 152 17.41 11.80 6.13
C THR A 152 18.28 12.70 6.99
N SER A 153 17.71 13.29 8.04
CA SER A 153 18.44 14.17 8.97
C SER A 153 19.47 13.38 9.79
N PHE A 154 19.12 12.17 10.22
CA PHE A 154 20.01 11.27 10.93
C PHE A 154 21.20 10.86 10.06
N ILE A 155 20.95 10.43 8.81
CA ILE A 155 22.00 10.06 7.85
C ILE A 155 22.93 11.26 7.60
N LYS A 156 22.37 12.45 7.39
CA LYS A 156 23.15 13.69 7.18
C LYS A 156 24.01 14.05 8.39
N LEU A 157 23.50 13.89 9.61
CA LEU A 157 24.27 14.13 10.82
C LEU A 157 25.35 13.06 11.01
N ARG A 158 25.05 11.80 10.70
CA ARG A 158 25.96 10.66 10.80
C ARG A 158 27.20 10.81 9.91
N GLN A 159 27.10 11.54 8.79
CA GLN A 159 28.25 11.89 7.95
C GLN A 159 29.31 12.72 8.69
N LYS A 160 28.95 13.38 9.79
CA LYS A 160 29.86 14.21 10.61
C LYS A 160 30.48 13.47 11.79
N GLY A 161 30.09 12.22 12.06
CA GLY A 161 30.58 11.44 13.20
C GLY A 161 29.50 10.58 13.83
N GLN A 162 29.76 10.10 15.05
CA GLN A 162 28.79 9.34 15.83
C GLN A 162 27.60 10.23 16.22
N VAL A 163 26.38 9.71 16.07
CA VAL A 163 25.15 10.37 16.50
C VAL A 163 24.81 9.89 17.90
N SER A 164 24.64 10.81 18.85
CA SER A 164 24.25 10.46 20.21
C SER A 164 22.76 10.09 20.31
N LYS A 165 22.36 9.38 21.37
CA LYS A 165 20.93 9.13 21.67
C LYS A 165 20.13 10.43 21.73
N LYS A 166 20.69 11.47 22.36
CA LYS A 166 20.04 12.77 22.49
C LYS A 166 19.79 13.39 21.12
N ASP A 167 20.82 13.42 20.26
CA ASP A 167 20.67 14.01 18.92
C ASP A 167 19.65 13.24 18.07
N ALA A 168 19.64 11.91 18.14
CA ALA A 168 18.64 11.10 17.44
C ALA A 168 17.20 11.42 17.93
N ASN A 169 17.00 11.50 19.24
CA ASN A 169 15.69 11.86 19.81
C ASN A 169 15.28 13.31 19.43
N ASP A 170 16.21 14.26 19.45
CA ASP A 170 15.96 15.65 19.06
C ASP A 170 15.56 15.75 17.57
N LEU A 171 16.24 15.00 16.68
CA LEU A 171 15.88 14.92 15.26
C LEU A 171 14.50 14.31 15.05
N LEU A 172 14.15 13.27 15.80
CA LEU A 172 12.84 12.64 15.72
C LEU A 172 11.74 13.62 16.16
N LYS A 173 11.94 14.31 17.28
CA LYS A 173 11.01 15.33 17.78
C LYS A 173 10.80 16.45 16.76
N GLN A 174 11.87 16.97 16.16
CA GLN A 174 11.76 17.98 15.11
C GLN A 174 10.94 17.50 13.90
N ALA A 175 11.11 16.24 13.50
CA ALA A 175 10.31 15.65 12.42
C ALA A 175 8.83 15.56 12.81
N TRP A 176 8.50 15.12 14.03
CA TRP A 176 7.13 15.09 14.54
C TRP A 176 6.51 16.48 14.61
N ASP A 177 7.18 17.45 15.23
CA ASP A 177 6.72 18.83 15.36
C ASP A 177 6.43 19.47 13.99
N LYS A 178 7.26 19.17 12.99
CA LYS A 178 7.10 19.67 11.60
C LYS A 178 5.81 19.19 10.94
N PHE A 179 5.49 17.91 11.05
CA PHE A 179 4.35 17.31 10.32
C PHE A 179 3.06 17.25 11.12
N TYR A 180 3.13 17.00 12.43
CA TYR A 180 1.95 16.92 13.28
C TYR A 180 1.59 18.27 13.92
N LYS A 181 2.55 19.17 14.17
CA LYS A 181 2.29 20.47 14.84
C LYS A 181 1.41 20.27 16.08
N ASP A 182 0.38 21.10 16.26
CA ASP A 182 -0.55 21.05 17.39
C ASP A 182 -1.58 19.91 17.32
N SER A 183 -1.51 19.02 16.32
CA SER A 183 -2.46 17.89 16.20
C SER A 183 -2.17 16.74 17.17
N THR A 184 -1.00 16.72 17.81
CA THR A 184 -0.65 15.77 18.88
C THR A 184 0.27 16.44 19.90
N SER A 185 0.13 16.09 21.17
CA SER A 185 1.04 16.54 22.23
C SER A 185 2.30 15.67 22.34
N ASP A 186 2.25 14.46 21.77
CA ASP A 186 3.17 13.38 22.09
C ASP A 186 3.97 12.95 20.86
N VAL A 187 5.27 12.73 21.07
CA VAL A 187 6.19 12.13 20.11
C VAL A 187 6.33 10.65 20.43
N GLU A 188 6.27 9.79 19.42
CA GLU A 188 6.60 8.37 19.60
C GLU A 188 8.12 8.18 19.67
N GLU A 189 8.73 8.50 20.83
CA GLU A 189 10.19 8.51 21.00
C GLU A 189 10.86 7.15 20.73
N PHE A 190 10.12 6.05 20.90
CA PHE A 190 10.64 4.71 20.67
C PHE A 190 10.59 4.25 19.21
N LEU A 191 9.99 5.04 18.31
CA LEU A 191 9.77 4.67 16.91
C LEU A 191 11.05 4.14 16.21
N PRO A 192 12.23 4.77 16.36
CA PRO A 192 13.46 4.28 15.71
C PRO A 192 13.94 2.92 16.22
N TYR A 193 13.60 2.56 17.47
CA TYR A 193 14.16 1.38 18.13
C TYR A 193 13.45 0.07 17.78
N PHE A 194 12.15 0.13 17.48
CA PHE A 194 11.38 -1.07 17.15
C PHE A 194 11.00 -1.15 15.67
N LYS A 195 11.05 -0.04 14.92
CA LYS A 195 10.64 -0.07 13.51
C LYS A 195 11.76 -0.71 12.65
N PRO A 196 11.56 -1.91 12.10
CA PRO A 196 12.61 -2.63 11.38
C PRO A 196 13.09 -1.92 10.11
N HIS A 197 12.29 -0.99 9.58
CA HIS A 197 12.59 -0.27 8.33
C HIS A 197 13.86 0.57 8.43
N PHE A 198 14.16 1.17 9.59
CA PHE A 198 15.37 1.97 9.78
C PHE A 198 16.66 1.13 9.83
N TYR A 199 16.53 -0.19 9.96
CA TYR A 199 17.65 -1.13 10.01
C TYR A 199 17.84 -1.88 8.69
N LYS A 200 17.07 -1.54 7.65
CA LYS A 200 17.24 -2.08 6.30
C LYS A 200 18.42 -1.40 5.62
N THR A 201 19.39 -2.19 5.17
CA THR A 201 20.63 -1.70 4.52
C THR A 201 20.64 -1.89 3.01
N ASP A 202 19.59 -2.52 2.46
CA ASP A 202 19.41 -2.81 1.04
C ASP A 202 18.72 -1.66 0.28
N ASN A 203 18.16 -0.69 1.00
CA ASN A 203 17.47 0.48 0.46
C ASN A 203 17.97 1.76 1.15
N TYR A 204 18.13 2.86 0.40
CA TYR A 204 18.63 4.11 0.97
C TYR A 204 17.65 4.73 1.98
N ILE A 205 16.37 4.84 1.60
CA ILE A 205 15.27 5.26 2.50
C ILE A 205 14.08 4.35 2.21
N TYR A 206 13.79 3.43 3.13
CA TYR A 206 12.77 2.40 2.91
C TYR A 206 11.34 2.94 2.93
N ASN A 207 11.08 4.04 3.65
CA ASN A 207 9.72 4.45 4.01
C ASN A 207 9.01 5.30 2.94
N TYR A 208 9.71 6.17 2.22
CA TYR A 208 9.08 7.09 1.25
C TYR A 208 8.29 6.43 0.10
N PRO A 209 8.64 5.22 -0.39
CA PRO A 209 7.90 4.57 -1.46
C PRO A 209 6.42 4.33 -1.12
N TYR A 210 6.08 4.16 0.16
CA TYR A 210 4.70 4.02 0.61
C TYR A 210 3.85 5.28 0.35
N SER A 211 4.40 6.48 0.57
CA SER A 211 3.70 7.73 0.26
C SER A 211 3.48 7.89 -1.24
N VAL A 212 4.49 7.53 -2.05
CA VAL A 212 4.40 7.53 -3.52
C VAL A 212 3.33 6.56 -3.99
N GLY A 213 3.37 5.30 -3.54
CA GLY A 213 2.40 4.26 -3.87
C GLY A 213 0.98 4.66 -3.47
N TYR A 214 0.80 5.17 -2.25
CA TYR A 214 -0.50 5.65 -1.79
C TYR A 214 -1.05 6.78 -2.65
N LEU A 215 -0.27 7.84 -2.92
CA LEU A 215 -0.74 8.95 -3.75
C LEU A 215 -1.03 8.52 -5.19
N LEU A 216 -0.23 7.63 -5.77
CA LEU A 216 -0.51 7.02 -7.07
C LEU A 216 -1.82 6.22 -7.04
N SER A 217 -2.10 5.47 -5.98
CA SER A 217 -3.35 4.70 -5.84
C SER A 217 -4.59 5.61 -5.77
N GLN A 218 -4.49 6.75 -5.09
CA GLN A 218 -5.57 7.74 -5.03
C GLN A 218 -5.75 8.42 -6.39
N PHE A 219 -4.66 8.76 -7.08
CA PHE A 219 -4.72 9.23 -8.45
C PHE A 219 -5.38 8.20 -9.38
N PHE A 220 -5.00 6.92 -9.29
CA PHE A 220 -5.58 5.83 -10.05
C PHE A 220 -7.07 5.67 -9.77
N LEU A 221 -7.51 5.81 -8.52
CA LEU A 221 -8.93 5.83 -8.18
C LEU A 221 -9.66 6.97 -8.90
N SER A 222 -9.05 8.16 -8.96
CA SER A 222 -9.64 9.30 -9.65
C SER A 222 -9.80 9.05 -11.16
N GLU A 223 -8.84 8.37 -11.80
CA GLU A 223 -8.91 8.02 -13.22
C GLU A 223 -9.87 6.86 -13.48
N PHE A 224 -9.88 5.85 -12.61
CA PHE A 224 -10.81 4.73 -12.61
C PHE A 224 -12.27 5.22 -12.55
N LYS A 225 -12.57 6.19 -11.69
CA LYS A 225 -13.92 6.78 -11.57
C LYS A 225 -14.37 7.58 -12.80
N LYS A 226 -13.43 8.12 -13.60
CA LYS A 226 -13.75 8.88 -14.82
C LYS A 226 -14.12 7.97 -15.99
N ASP A 227 -13.33 6.92 -16.19
CA ASP A 227 -13.52 5.96 -17.28
C ASP A 227 -12.87 4.62 -16.89
N GLU A 228 -13.65 3.77 -16.21
CA GLU A 228 -13.22 2.48 -15.69
C GLU A 228 -12.61 1.60 -16.80
N ALA A 229 -13.32 1.45 -17.92
CA ALA A 229 -12.93 0.54 -18.99
C ALA A 229 -11.60 0.97 -19.65
N LYS A 230 -11.40 2.27 -19.85
CA LYS A 230 -10.15 2.81 -20.37
C LYS A 230 -9.03 2.70 -19.35
N PHE A 231 -9.30 3.07 -18.09
CA PHE A 231 -8.32 2.98 -17.02
C PHE A 231 -7.80 1.54 -16.86
N CYS A 232 -8.67 0.54 -16.79
CA CYS A 232 -8.26 -0.86 -16.59
C CYS A 232 -7.32 -1.37 -17.70
N LYS A 233 -7.51 -0.93 -18.94
CA LYS A 233 -6.60 -1.25 -20.06
C LYS A 233 -5.23 -0.60 -19.88
N ILE A 234 -5.22 0.69 -19.55
CA ILE A 234 -3.99 1.47 -19.33
C ILE A 234 -3.23 0.93 -18.12
N TYR A 235 -3.92 0.63 -17.02
CA TYR A 235 -3.36 0.16 -15.76
C TYR A 235 -2.61 -1.17 -15.91
N LYS A 236 -3.16 -2.14 -16.65
CA LYS A 236 -2.44 -3.41 -16.93
C LYS A 236 -1.13 -3.17 -17.67
N GLN A 237 -1.14 -2.30 -18.67
CA GLN A 237 0.07 -1.97 -19.43
C GLN A 237 1.07 -1.18 -18.57
N PHE A 238 0.58 -0.27 -17.71
CA PHE A 238 1.38 0.44 -16.73
C PHE A 238 2.13 -0.56 -15.83
N LEU A 239 1.42 -1.53 -15.25
CA LEU A 239 2.01 -2.52 -14.35
C LEU A 239 3.10 -3.37 -15.02
N ILE A 240 2.88 -3.82 -16.26
CA ILE A 240 3.85 -4.61 -17.04
C ILE A 240 5.16 -3.82 -17.26
N GLU A 241 5.08 -2.51 -17.42
CA GLU A 241 6.24 -1.67 -17.71
C GLU A 241 7.01 -1.21 -16.46
N CYS A 242 6.48 -1.45 -15.26
CA CYS A 242 7.07 -1.00 -13.99
C CYS A 242 8.50 -1.50 -13.72
N GLY A 243 8.90 -2.63 -14.27
CA GLY A 243 10.27 -3.15 -14.11
C GLY A 243 11.28 -2.57 -15.10
N THR A 244 10.86 -1.68 -16.00
CA THR A 244 11.72 -1.11 -17.07
C THR A 244 11.61 0.40 -17.22
N LYS A 245 10.76 1.06 -16.43
CA LYS A 245 10.48 2.50 -16.53
C LYS A 245 10.37 3.15 -15.16
N SER A 246 10.76 4.40 -15.08
CA SER A 246 10.56 5.21 -13.88
C SER A 246 9.08 5.61 -13.71
N VAL A 247 8.73 6.08 -12.50
CA VAL A 247 7.39 6.62 -12.22
C VAL A 247 7.08 7.78 -13.17
N GLU A 248 8.02 8.69 -13.39
CA GLU A 248 7.92 9.83 -14.30
C GLU A 248 7.59 9.38 -15.73
N GLU A 249 8.33 8.40 -16.26
CA GLU A 249 8.15 7.88 -17.61
C GLU A 249 6.77 7.24 -17.77
N LEU A 250 6.36 6.42 -16.80
CA LEU A 250 5.07 5.73 -16.84
C LEU A 250 3.90 6.71 -16.77
N MET A 251 3.95 7.68 -15.84
CA MET A 251 2.90 8.68 -15.68
C MET A 251 2.78 9.60 -16.90
N LYS A 252 3.91 9.98 -17.49
CA LYS A 252 3.94 10.75 -18.74
C LYS A 252 3.36 9.96 -19.90
N LYS A 253 3.77 8.70 -20.07
CA LYS A 253 3.34 7.84 -21.18
C LYS A 253 1.85 7.50 -21.12
N HIS A 254 1.38 7.03 -19.97
CA HIS A 254 0.06 6.42 -19.83
C HIS A 254 -1.04 7.42 -19.46
N PHE A 255 -0.68 8.46 -18.71
CA PHE A 255 -1.65 9.43 -18.17
C PHE A 255 -1.39 10.87 -18.62
N LYS A 256 -0.31 11.12 -19.37
CA LYS A 256 0.11 12.47 -19.80
C LYS A 256 0.27 13.41 -18.59
N LYS A 257 0.80 12.90 -17.48
CA LYS A 257 1.06 13.65 -16.24
C LYS A 257 2.55 13.80 -15.99
N ASP A 258 2.92 14.91 -15.36
CA ASP A 258 4.28 15.22 -14.94
C ASP A 258 4.37 15.09 -13.41
N THR A 259 5.08 14.08 -12.93
CA THR A 259 5.24 13.80 -11.49
C THR A 259 6.22 14.75 -10.80
N ALA A 260 6.95 15.58 -11.55
CA ALA A 260 7.77 16.65 -10.98
C ALA A 260 6.92 17.87 -10.57
N LYS A 261 5.64 17.91 -10.94
CA LYS A 261 4.70 18.99 -10.63
C LYS A 261 3.89 18.69 -9.38
N CYS A 262 3.84 19.65 -8.45
CA CYS A 262 3.08 19.51 -7.20
C CYS A 262 1.58 19.27 -7.48
N GLU A 263 1.07 19.93 -8.53
CA GLU A 263 -0.32 19.85 -9.00
C GLU A 263 -0.74 18.42 -9.34
N PHE A 264 0.20 17.55 -9.77
CA PHE A 264 -0.10 16.15 -9.98
C PHE A 264 -0.42 15.43 -8.67
N TRP A 265 0.41 15.62 -7.64
CA TRP A 265 0.26 14.95 -6.35
C TRP A 265 -0.95 15.46 -5.56
N LEU A 266 -1.33 16.74 -5.75
CA LEU A 266 -2.55 17.31 -5.19
C LEU A 266 -3.81 16.54 -5.61
N ILE A 267 -3.85 15.96 -6.81
CA ILE A 267 -4.98 15.13 -7.26
C ILE A 267 -5.20 13.93 -6.31
N GLY A 268 -4.12 13.27 -5.90
CA GLY A 268 -4.20 12.14 -4.97
C GLY A 268 -4.62 12.56 -3.56
N ILE A 269 -4.16 13.74 -3.11
CA ILE A 269 -4.56 14.32 -1.82
C ILE A 269 -6.04 14.68 -1.83
N ASP A 270 -6.51 15.38 -2.87
CA ASP A 270 -7.91 15.78 -3.01
C ASP A 270 -8.84 14.56 -3.06
N GLU A 271 -8.42 13.48 -3.72
CA GLU A 271 -9.19 12.23 -3.73
C GLU A 271 -9.28 11.61 -2.33
N ALA A 272 -8.18 11.58 -1.57
CA ALA A 272 -8.18 11.08 -0.20
C ALA A 272 -9.06 11.94 0.74
N LEU A 273 -9.04 13.27 0.58
CA LEU A 273 -9.82 14.21 1.40
C LEU A 273 -11.33 14.07 1.22
N LYS A 274 -11.81 13.51 0.10
CA LYS A 274 -13.24 13.19 -0.07
C LYS A 274 -13.74 12.22 1.02
N ASN A 275 -12.91 11.29 1.47
CA ASN A 275 -13.27 10.39 2.57
C ASN A 275 -13.39 11.16 3.91
N LEU A 276 -12.60 12.22 4.13
CA LEU A 276 -12.72 13.07 5.31
C LEU A 276 -14.03 13.86 5.29
N ASP A 277 -14.38 14.44 4.16
CA ASP A 277 -15.63 15.19 4.02
C ASP A 277 -16.85 14.28 4.20
N GLU A 278 -16.77 13.04 3.71
CA GLU A 278 -17.80 12.04 3.93
C GLU A 278 -17.86 11.61 5.40
N PHE A 279 -16.72 11.33 6.03
CA PHE A 279 -16.65 10.96 7.45
C PHE A 279 -17.31 12.02 8.34
N LYS A 280 -16.99 13.30 8.12
CA LYS A 280 -17.61 14.41 8.87
C LYS A 280 -19.14 14.39 8.75
N LYS A 281 -19.70 14.10 7.58
CA LYS A 281 -21.16 14.07 7.38
C LYS A 281 -21.82 12.93 8.14
N VAL A 282 -21.17 11.78 8.28
CA VAL A 282 -21.77 10.59 8.93
C VAL A 282 -21.59 10.56 10.45
N VAL A 283 -20.63 11.32 11.00
CA VAL A 283 -20.39 11.41 12.47
C VAL A 283 -20.92 12.67 13.14
N THR A 284 -21.35 13.68 12.36
CA THR A 284 -21.92 14.93 12.90
C THR A 284 -23.45 14.84 13.07
N VAL A 285 -23.98 13.64 13.38
CA VAL A 285 -25.40 13.39 13.66
C VAL A 285 -25.61 13.21 15.15
#